data_AF-A0A843H552-F1
#
_entry.id   AF-A0A843H552-F1
#
_cell.length_a   1.000
_cell.length_b   1.000
_cell.length_c   1.000
_cell.angle_alpha   90.00
_cell.angle_beta   90.00
_cell.angle_gamma   90.00
#
_symmetry.space_group_name_H-M   'P 1'
#
loop_
_entity.id
_entity.type
_entity.pdbx_description
1 polymer ?
#
loop_
_entity_poly.entity_id
_entity_poly.type
_entity_poly.pdbx_seq_one_letter_code
_entity_poly.pdbx_strand_id
1 'polypeptide(L)'
;MNKIRKVPPKDAFRDAILMNNRTYNDYLDRMRKICLSMFEWVNLPESMNARFIEQCLYYQGQCALLYDSNYGYLNTMASDGSYINIYGLPTEIVCYSYRFNQRRSLYTTDIGMVKDKECILVLNNYDRVPTTYTISLFAYRLAEAQRTADTNIKAQRTPVLITTDQKQYFTLKKMYEEYDGNTPAIFADKNVITPDALKSLKTEAPMILSDIMDYKREIWNEFLTFMGISNLSEKRERMISNEIDSNNELVNLNLQALLIPRKEACKQFNEKYGLMGSKAIDVKVRSDLYNVIKQFESVTDDYNKSYSWNGL
;
A
#
# COMPACT_ATOMS: atom_id res chain seq x y z
N MET A 1 -47.82 -11.72 7.04
CA MET A 1 -46.36 -12.01 6.90
C MET A 1 -45.56 -10.78 7.30
N ASN A 2 -45.19 -10.62 8.57
CA ASN A 2 -44.28 -9.56 8.99
C ASN A 2 -42.85 -10.09 8.91
N LYS A 3 -42.07 -9.60 7.93
CA LYS A 3 -40.62 -9.83 7.88
C LYS A 3 -39.98 -9.08 9.04
N ILE A 4 -39.70 -9.78 10.14
CA ILE A 4 -38.90 -9.25 11.23
C ILE A 4 -37.46 -9.12 10.69
N ARG A 5 -37.10 -7.92 10.20
CA ARG A 5 -35.70 -7.54 10.00
C ARG A 5 -35.06 -7.45 11.39
N LYS A 6 -34.34 -8.49 11.80
CA LYS A 6 -33.48 -8.42 12.99
C LYS A 6 -32.35 -7.42 12.71
N VAL A 7 -32.42 -6.24 13.33
CA VAL A 7 -31.29 -5.33 13.42
C VAL A 7 -30.30 -5.96 14.42
N PRO A 8 -29.01 -6.13 14.08
CA PRO A 8 -28.03 -6.62 15.03
C PRO A 8 -28.00 -5.72 16.28
N PRO A 9 -27.64 -6.26 17.46
CA PRO A 9 -27.45 -5.43 18.66
C PRO A 9 -26.54 -4.24 18.31
N LYS A 10 -26.91 -3.04 18.79
CA LYS A 10 -26.23 -1.77 18.44
C LYS A 10 -24.72 -1.84 18.66
N ASP A 11 -24.27 -2.65 19.63
CA ASP A 11 -22.86 -2.86 19.97
C ASP A 11 -22.15 -3.77 18.96
N ALA A 12 -22.76 -4.88 18.54
CA ALA A 12 -22.19 -5.77 17.51
C ALA A 12 -22.05 -5.09 16.14
N PHE A 13 -22.98 -4.20 15.79
CA PHE A 13 -22.88 -3.39 14.57
C PHE A 13 -21.72 -2.38 14.64
N ARG A 14 -21.55 -1.73 15.79
CA ARG A 14 -20.44 -0.80 16.03
C ARG A 14 -19.09 -1.50 16.01
N ASP A 15 -19.00 -2.69 16.61
CA ASP A 15 -17.79 -3.51 16.62
C ASP A 15 -17.40 -3.96 15.21
N ALA A 16 -18.38 -4.32 14.38
CA ALA A 16 -18.14 -4.66 12.98
C ALA A 16 -17.58 -3.47 12.19
N ILE A 17 -18.16 -2.28 12.33
CA ILE A 17 -17.66 -1.04 11.69
C ILE A 17 -16.25 -0.72 12.18
N LEU A 18 -16.02 -0.79 13.49
CA LEU A 18 -14.72 -0.53 14.11
C LEU A 18 -13.65 -1.47 13.54
N MET A 19 -13.95 -2.77 13.45
CA MET A 19 -12.99 -3.74 12.91
C MET A 19 -12.75 -3.56 11.42
N ASN A 20 -13.77 -3.24 10.63
CA ASN A 20 -13.58 -2.94 9.20
C ASN A 20 -12.61 -1.76 9.02
N ASN A 21 -12.82 -0.67 9.78
CA ASN A 21 -11.93 0.50 9.74
C ASN A 21 -10.52 0.18 10.22
N ARG A 22 -10.37 -0.61 11.30
CA ARG A 22 -9.07 -1.02 11.82
C ARG A 22 -8.31 -1.90 10.84
N THR A 23 -8.97 -2.87 10.21
CA THR A 23 -8.36 -3.74 9.21
C THR A 23 -7.88 -2.93 8.00
N TYR A 24 -8.70 -1.99 7.51
CA TYR A 24 -8.30 -1.07 6.45
C TYR A 24 -7.07 -0.24 6.83
N ASN A 25 -7.10 0.40 8.00
CA ASN A 25 -5.99 1.24 8.46
C ASN A 25 -4.70 0.44 8.64
N ASP A 26 -4.77 -0.79 9.15
CA ASP A 26 -3.60 -1.66 9.31
C ASP A 26 -2.95 -1.99 7.95
N TYR A 27 -3.72 -2.38 6.94
CA TYR A 27 -3.18 -2.61 5.59
C TYR A 27 -2.60 -1.33 4.97
N LEU A 28 -3.31 -0.22 5.07
CA LEU A 28 -2.85 1.08 4.56
C LEU A 28 -1.53 1.49 5.24
N ASP A 29 -1.41 1.31 6.55
CA ASP A 29 -0.22 1.66 7.30
C ASP A 29 0.98 0.79 6.94
N ARG A 30 0.77 -0.52 6.74
CA ARG A 30 1.82 -1.44 6.28
C ARG A 30 2.33 -1.06 4.89
N MET A 31 1.42 -0.84 3.95
CA MET A 31 1.78 -0.45 2.58
C MET A 31 2.48 0.92 2.57
N ARG A 32 1.96 1.90 3.31
CA ARG A 32 2.57 3.23 3.43
C ARG A 32 4.02 3.17 3.94
N LYS A 33 4.30 2.33 4.94
CA LYS A 33 5.67 2.14 5.44
C LYS A 33 6.61 1.64 4.35
N ILE A 34 6.17 0.70 3.52
CA ILE A 34 6.93 0.20 2.38
C ILE A 34 7.18 1.36 1.40
N CYS A 35 6.14 2.06 0.94
CA CYS A 35 6.26 3.15 -0.02
C CYS A 35 7.24 4.25 0.43
N LEU A 36 7.19 4.67 1.69
CA LEU A 36 8.05 5.71 2.23
C LEU A 36 9.52 5.28 2.45
N SER A 37 9.81 3.97 2.37
CA SER A 37 11.14 3.42 2.64
C SER A 37 11.94 3.05 1.39
N MET A 38 11.33 3.10 0.22
CA MET A 38 11.92 2.60 -1.04
C MET A 38 13.14 3.40 -1.50
N PHE A 39 13.10 4.72 -1.33
CA PHE A 39 14.13 5.61 -1.83
C PHE A 39 15.07 6.07 -0.71
N GLU A 40 16.34 6.21 -1.08
CA GLU A 40 17.40 6.74 -0.23
C GLU A 40 18.01 7.95 -0.93
N TRP A 41 17.92 9.10 -0.26
CA TRP A 41 18.54 10.34 -0.71
C TRP A 41 19.99 10.38 -0.22
N VAL A 42 20.92 10.58 -1.16
CA VAL A 42 22.37 10.57 -0.95
C VAL A 42 22.89 12.00 -0.99
N ASN A 43 23.79 12.34 -0.07
CA ASN A 43 24.41 13.67 0.08
C ASN A 43 23.42 14.82 0.26
N LEU A 44 22.21 14.53 0.75
CA LEU A 44 21.23 15.56 1.05
C LEU A 44 21.78 16.51 2.12
N PRO A 45 21.70 17.85 1.95
CA PRO A 45 22.14 18.81 2.97
C PRO A 45 21.53 18.53 4.34
N GLU A 46 22.30 18.72 5.42
CA GLU A 46 21.86 18.41 6.79
C GLU A 46 20.60 19.19 7.23
N SER A 47 20.37 20.36 6.64
CA SER A 47 19.19 21.19 6.88
C SER A 47 17.92 20.67 6.21
N MET A 48 18.04 19.71 5.29
CA MET A 48 16.93 19.08 4.58
C MET A 48 16.56 17.72 5.19
N ASN A 49 15.30 17.32 5.04
CA ASN A 49 14.76 16.12 5.64
C ASN A 49 14.20 15.16 4.58
N ALA A 50 14.94 14.08 4.28
CA ALA A 50 14.57 13.07 3.29
C ALA A 50 13.21 12.41 3.58
N ARG A 51 12.92 12.11 4.85
CA ARG A 51 11.61 11.56 5.27
C ARG A 51 10.47 12.51 4.89
N PHE A 52 10.65 13.80 5.07
CA PHE A 52 9.64 14.79 4.72
C PHE A 52 9.47 14.94 3.20
N ILE A 53 10.55 14.83 2.41
CA ILE A 53 10.46 14.79 0.93
C ILE A 53 9.54 13.64 0.50
N GLU A 54 9.85 12.41 0.92
CA GLU A 54 9.04 11.25 0.51
C GLU A 54 7.60 11.29 1.05
N GLN A 55 7.37 11.90 2.22
CA GLN A 55 6.02 12.15 2.70
C GLN A 55 5.24 13.12 1.81
N CYS A 56 5.86 14.23 1.39
CA CYS A 56 5.25 15.18 0.45
C CYS A 56 4.91 14.51 -0.88
N LEU A 57 5.85 13.74 -1.45
CA LEU A 57 5.64 13.02 -2.70
C LEU A 57 4.50 11.99 -2.57
N TYR A 58 4.43 11.25 -1.46
CA TYR A 58 3.38 10.26 -1.21
C TYR A 58 1.98 10.88 -1.08
N TYR A 59 1.84 12.00 -0.36
CA TYR A 59 0.54 12.61 -0.05
C TYR A 59 0.07 13.66 -1.05
N GLN A 60 1.00 14.44 -1.61
CA GLN A 60 0.69 15.59 -2.46
C GLN A 60 1.16 15.40 -3.90
N GLY A 61 1.99 14.39 -4.18
CA GLY A 61 2.51 14.12 -5.52
C GLY A 61 3.66 15.04 -5.93
N GLN A 62 3.98 16.04 -5.12
CA GLN A 62 5.05 17.00 -5.38
C GLN A 62 5.65 17.58 -4.09
N CYS A 63 6.88 18.08 -4.19
CA CYS A 63 7.65 18.72 -3.13
C CYS A 63 8.53 19.82 -3.75
N ALA A 64 8.93 20.83 -2.98
CA ALA A 64 9.85 21.87 -3.46
C ALA A 64 11.17 21.82 -2.69
N LEU A 65 12.30 21.92 -3.41
CA LEU A 65 13.64 22.11 -2.86
C LEU A 65 14.07 23.56 -3.12
N LEU A 66 14.54 24.26 -2.10
CA LEU A 66 14.93 25.66 -2.23
C LEU A 66 16.02 26.05 -1.23
N TYR A 67 16.55 27.25 -1.42
CA TYR A 67 17.45 27.91 -0.48
C TYR A 67 16.77 29.16 0.09
N ASP A 68 16.84 29.31 1.41
CA ASP A 68 16.42 30.50 2.14
C ASP A 68 17.60 31.06 2.94
N SER A 69 17.70 32.37 3.02
CA SER A 69 18.82 33.05 3.71
C SER A 69 18.85 32.79 5.21
N ASN A 70 17.70 32.51 5.85
CA ASN A 70 17.63 32.27 7.29
C ASN A 70 17.78 30.78 7.65
N TYR A 71 17.30 29.88 6.78
CA TYR A 71 17.23 28.44 7.06
C TYR A 71 18.23 27.59 6.24
N GLY A 72 18.92 28.17 5.26
CA GLY A 72 19.79 27.44 4.35
C GLY A 72 19.00 26.63 3.32
N TYR A 73 19.50 25.43 2.98
CA TYR A 73 18.80 24.52 2.08
C TYR A 73 17.63 23.85 2.79
N LEU A 74 16.46 23.83 2.16
CA LEU A 74 15.26 23.27 2.77
C LEU A 74 14.35 22.61 1.74
N ASN A 75 13.51 21.70 2.21
CA ASN A 75 12.46 21.06 1.45
C ASN A 75 11.09 21.34 2.08
N THR A 76 10.13 21.73 1.24
CA THR A 76 8.79 22.14 1.67
C THR A 76 7.71 21.39 0.90
N MET A 77 6.47 21.47 1.40
CA MET A 77 5.31 21.19 0.57
C MET A 77 5.25 22.21 -0.58
N ALA A 78 4.62 21.80 -1.67
CA ALA A 78 4.49 22.59 -2.88
C ALA A 78 3.03 22.66 -3.29
N SER A 79 2.56 23.86 -3.63
CA SER A 79 1.29 24.07 -4.31
C SER A 79 1.53 24.94 -5.54
N ASP A 80 0.80 24.63 -6.60
CA ASP A 80 0.83 25.38 -7.84
C ASP A 80 0.39 26.82 -7.57
N GLY A 81 1.13 27.77 -8.14
CA GLY A 81 0.85 29.19 -8.05
C GLY A 81 0.98 29.86 -9.41
N SER A 82 0.36 31.04 -9.52
CA SER A 82 0.44 31.88 -10.72
C SER A 82 -0.03 31.17 -12.00
N TYR A 83 0.54 31.52 -13.15
CA TYR A 83 0.19 31.01 -14.47
C TYR A 83 0.88 29.68 -14.78
N ILE A 84 0.32 28.95 -15.75
CA ILE A 84 0.88 27.71 -16.26
C ILE A 84 1.74 28.03 -17.49
N ASN A 85 2.93 27.44 -17.59
CA ASN A 85 3.82 27.58 -18.74
C ASN A 85 3.39 26.71 -19.93
N ILE A 86 4.10 26.80 -21.05
CA ILE A 86 3.81 26.04 -22.28
C ILE A 86 3.86 24.50 -22.11
N TYR A 87 4.48 24.01 -21.03
CA TYR A 87 4.62 22.59 -20.70
C TYR A 87 3.67 22.11 -19.60
N GLY A 88 2.69 22.93 -19.19
CA GLY A 88 1.72 22.54 -18.18
C GLY A 88 2.22 22.63 -16.73
N LEU A 89 3.39 23.26 -16.48
CA LEU A 89 3.93 23.48 -15.15
C LEU A 89 3.64 24.90 -14.66
N PRO A 90 3.37 25.11 -13.36
CA PRO A 90 3.21 26.44 -12.80
C PRO A 90 4.51 27.24 -12.88
N THR A 91 4.41 28.54 -13.16
CA THR A 91 5.58 29.44 -13.20
C THR A 91 6.05 29.84 -11.80
N GLU A 92 5.17 29.77 -10.80
CA GLU A 92 5.50 29.98 -9.39
C GLU A 92 4.97 28.83 -8.53
N ILE A 93 5.70 28.51 -7.47
CA ILE A 93 5.30 27.54 -6.47
C ILE A 93 5.11 28.26 -5.14
N VAL A 94 3.97 28.02 -4.51
CA VAL A 94 3.77 28.34 -3.10
C VAL A 94 4.49 27.26 -2.30
N CYS A 95 5.65 27.62 -1.76
CA CYS A 95 6.49 26.77 -0.92
C CYS A 95 6.06 26.98 0.54
N TYR A 96 5.48 25.95 1.16
CA TYR A 96 4.96 26.07 2.52
C TYR A 96 5.34 24.88 3.42
N SER A 97 5.50 25.16 4.69
CA SER A 97 5.74 24.18 5.75
C SER A 97 5.23 24.75 7.08
N TYR A 98 5.41 24.00 8.17
CA TYR A 98 5.05 24.48 9.50
C TYR A 98 5.89 25.74 9.84
N ARG A 99 5.24 26.91 9.79
CA ARG A 99 5.84 28.25 10.02
C ARG A 99 6.73 28.79 8.88
N PHE A 100 6.64 28.21 7.68
CA PHE A 100 7.30 28.75 6.49
C PHE A 100 6.27 28.89 5.38
N ASN A 101 6.21 30.04 4.72
CA ASN A 101 5.34 30.26 3.56
C ASN A 101 5.94 31.33 2.66
N GLN A 102 6.32 30.97 1.46
CA GLN A 102 6.88 31.89 0.46
C GLN A 102 6.47 31.47 -0.95
N ARG A 103 6.36 32.44 -1.85
CA ARG A 103 6.22 32.18 -3.29
C ARG A 103 7.59 32.25 -3.93
N ARG A 104 7.92 31.23 -4.73
CA ARG A 104 9.19 31.12 -5.44
C ARG A 104 8.93 30.82 -6.91
N SER A 105 9.70 31.41 -7.81
CA SER A 105 9.62 31.06 -9.22
C SER A 105 10.15 29.64 -9.43
N LEU A 106 9.58 28.91 -10.38
CA LEU A 106 10.10 27.60 -10.75
C LEU A 106 11.45 27.79 -11.45
N TYR A 107 12.47 27.07 -10.98
CA TYR A 107 13.76 27.03 -11.67
C TYR A 107 13.56 26.39 -13.05
N THR A 108 13.84 27.18 -14.08
CA THR A 108 13.99 26.73 -15.46
C THR A 108 15.42 27.11 -15.86
N THR A 109 16.07 26.29 -16.67
CA THR A 109 17.49 26.47 -17.07
C THR A 109 17.81 27.85 -17.67
N ASP A 110 16.77 28.59 -18.06
CA ASP A 110 16.87 29.80 -18.87
C ASP A 110 16.71 31.11 -18.07
N ILE A 111 16.32 31.05 -16.79
CA ILE A 111 16.07 32.23 -15.95
C ILE A 111 17.22 32.39 -14.96
N GLY A 112 17.74 33.62 -14.84
CA GLY A 112 18.98 33.93 -14.13
C GLY A 112 19.04 33.40 -12.69
N MET A 113 20.23 32.97 -12.27
CA MET A 113 20.50 32.21 -11.04
C MET A 113 20.34 33.03 -9.75
N VAL A 114 19.13 33.44 -9.41
CA VAL A 114 18.86 34.05 -8.09
C VAL A 114 18.63 32.92 -7.08
N LYS A 115 19.58 32.75 -6.16
CA LYS A 115 19.63 31.62 -5.22
C LYS A 115 18.40 31.55 -4.31
N ASP A 116 17.85 32.69 -3.92
CA ASP A 116 16.82 32.85 -2.88
C ASP A 116 15.45 33.28 -3.41
N LYS A 117 15.20 33.20 -4.72
CA LYS A 117 13.88 33.50 -5.33
C LYS A 117 13.28 32.35 -6.09
N GLU A 118 14.06 31.32 -6.35
CA GLU A 118 13.64 30.17 -7.15
C GLU A 118 13.57 28.90 -6.30
N CYS A 119 12.81 27.92 -6.79
CA CYS A 119 12.69 26.59 -6.21
C CYS A 119 12.73 25.52 -7.30
N ILE A 120 13.11 24.32 -6.93
CA ILE A 120 13.10 23.14 -7.79
C ILE A 120 11.92 22.27 -7.37
N LEU A 121 11.12 21.87 -8.34
CA LEU A 121 9.95 21.04 -8.10
C LEU A 121 10.34 19.57 -8.24
N VAL A 122 10.18 18.81 -7.16
CA VAL A 122 10.32 17.35 -7.16
C VAL A 122 8.95 16.74 -7.41
N LEU A 123 8.87 15.89 -8.42
CA LEU A 123 7.64 15.20 -8.77
C LEU A 123 7.65 13.76 -8.26
N ASN A 124 6.50 13.25 -7.85
CA ASN A 124 6.37 11.86 -7.42
C ASN A 124 6.36 10.90 -8.62
N ASN A 125 5.67 11.31 -9.68
CA ASN A 125 5.63 10.74 -11.02
C ASN A 125 5.46 11.91 -12.01
N TYR A 126 5.56 11.66 -13.32
CA TYR A 126 5.43 12.73 -14.32
C TYR A 126 4.08 13.46 -14.28
N ASP A 127 3.01 12.78 -13.85
CA ASP A 127 1.67 13.38 -13.71
C ASP A 127 1.47 14.16 -12.41
N ARG A 128 2.47 14.17 -11.51
CA ARG A 128 2.42 14.84 -10.20
C ARG A 128 1.31 14.29 -9.29
N VAL A 129 0.91 13.04 -9.52
CA VAL A 129 -0.16 12.39 -8.78
C VAL A 129 0.41 11.72 -7.52
N PRO A 130 -0.22 11.90 -6.35
CA PRO A 130 0.22 11.25 -5.13
C PRO A 130 -0.05 9.74 -5.16
N THR A 131 0.86 8.96 -4.61
CA THR A 131 0.72 7.49 -4.54
C THR A 131 -0.40 7.06 -3.58
N THR A 132 -0.76 7.93 -2.61
CA THR A 132 -1.73 7.59 -1.56
C THR A 132 -3.08 7.10 -2.07
N TYR A 133 -3.57 7.58 -3.23
CA TYR A 133 -4.86 7.17 -3.77
C TYR A 133 -4.84 5.71 -4.20
N THR A 134 -3.84 5.31 -4.98
CA THR A 134 -3.71 3.93 -5.44
C THR A 134 -3.50 2.98 -4.27
N ILE A 135 -2.68 3.36 -3.28
CA ILE A 135 -2.47 2.53 -2.09
C ILE A 135 -3.76 2.35 -1.27
N SER A 136 -4.59 3.40 -1.16
CA SER A 136 -5.87 3.30 -0.47
C SER A 136 -6.82 2.27 -1.12
N LEU A 137 -6.79 2.15 -2.46
CA LEU A 137 -7.60 1.18 -3.18
C LEU A 137 -7.12 -0.26 -2.95
N PHE A 138 -5.80 -0.49 -2.96
CA PHE A 138 -5.23 -1.79 -2.61
C PHE A 138 -5.56 -2.20 -1.18
N ALA A 139 -5.40 -1.27 -0.22
CA ALA A 139 -5.74 -1.50 1.18
C ALA A 139 -7.24 -1.80 1.37
N TYR A 140 -8.12 -1.12 0.64
CA TYR A 140 -9.55 -1.37 0.65
C TYR A 140 -9.89 -2.79 0.17
N ARG A 141 -9.36 -3.22 -0.98
CA ARG A 141 -9.58 -4.57 -1.52
C ARG A 141 -9.09 -5.66 -0.59
N LEU A 142 -7.91 -5.49 0.02
CA LEU A 142 -7.38 -6.43 1.02
C LEU A 142 -8.20 -6.48 2.29
N ALA A 143 -8.71 -5.33 2.74
CA ALA A 143 -9.59 -5.28 3.89
C ALA A 143 -10.88 -6.04 3.62
N GLU A 144 -11.54 -5.80 2.50
CA GLU A 144 -12.75 -6.53 2.10
C GLU A 144 -12.51 -8.05 2.03
N ALA A 145 -11.42 -8.47 1.40
CA ALA A 145 -11.04 -9.89 1.33
C ALA A 145 -10.78 -10.49 2.73
N GLN A 146 -10.08 -9.77 3.63
CA GLN A 146 -9.87 -10.21 5.01
C GLN A 146 -11.18 -10.33 5.79
N ARG A 147 -12.08 -9.35 5.69
CA ARG A 147 -13.37 -9.38 6.39
C ARG A 147 -14.27 -10.50 5.85
N THR A 148 -14.15 -10.81 4.57
CA THR A 148 -14.83 -11.93 3.92
C THR A 148 -14.29 -13.27 4.45
N ALA A 149 -12.96 -13.42 4.57
CA ALA A 149 -12.35 -14.60 5.19
C ALA A 149 -12.80 -14.78 6.66
N ASP A 150 -12.78 -13.71 7.45
CA ASP A 150 -13.22 -13.74 8.85
C ASP A 150 -14.69 -14.20 8.96
N THR A 151 -15.55 -13.72 8.05
CA THR A 151 -16.97 -14.07 8.01
C THR A 151 -17.17 -15.54 7.58
N ASN A 152 -16.41 -16.02 6.60
CA ASN A 152 -16.47 -17.42 6.17
C ASN A 152 -16.01 -18.36 7.31
N ILE A 153 -14.92 -18.03 8.02
CA ILE A 153 -14.45 -18.79 9.19
C ILE A 153 -15.52 -18.84 10.28
N LYS A 154 -16.19 -17.72 10.56
CA LYS A 154 -17.30 -17.69 11.53
C LYS A 154 -18.48 -18.54 11.08
N ALA A 155 -18.82 -18.53 9.80
CA ALA A 155 -19.89 -19.36 9.26
C ALA A 155 -19.61 -20.86 9.43
N GLN A 156 -18.34 -21.29 9.36
CA GLN A 156 -17.96 -22.68 9.64
C GLN A 156 -18.17 -23.07 11.11
N ARG A 157 -18.15 -22.12 12.05
CA ARG A 157 -18.41 -22.39 13.48
C ARG A 157 -19.89 -22.63 13.77
N THR A 158 -20.80 -22.06 12.99
CA THR A 158 -22.25 -22.16 13.24
C THR A 158 -23.01 -22.70 12.02
N PRO A 159 -22.85 -24.00 11.68
CA PRO A 159 -23.48 -24.58 10.48
C PRO A 159 -24.97 -24.89 10.63
N VAL A 160 -25.55 -24.71 11.82
CA VAL A 160 -26.94 -25.10 12.11
C VAL A 160 -27.72 -23.91 12.67
N LEU A 161 -28.81 -23.54 12.00
CA LEU A 161 -29.79 -22.60 12.51
C LEU A 161 -30.92 -23.37 13.20
N ILE A 162 -31.13 -23.09 14.49
CA ILE A 162 -32.16 -23.72 15.31
C ILE A 162 -33.41 -22.84 15.32
N THR A 163 -34.54 -23.37 14.86
CA THR A 163 -35.85 -22.74 15.04
C THR A 163 -36.55 -23.32 16.27
N THR A 164 -37.13 -22.47 17.11
CA THR A 164 -37.80 -22.84 18.36
C THR A 164 -38.97 -21.90 18.65
N ASP A 165 -39.86 -22.31 19.55
CA ASP A 165 -40.95 -21.49 20.06
C ASP A 165 -40.46 -20.39 20.99
N GLN A 166 -41.21 -19.28 21.05
CA GLN A 166 -40.83 -18.07 21.78
C GLN A 166 -40.62 -18.28 23.29
N LYS A 167 -41.26 -19.31 23.87
CA LYS A 167 -41.08 -19.70 25.29
C LYS A 167 -39.71 -20.31 25.58
N GLN A 168 -39.09 -20.97 24.59
CA GLN A 168 -37.80 -21.66 24.72
C GLN A 168 -36.62 -20.80 24.24
N TYR A 169 -36.92 -19.61 23.69
CA TYR A 169 -35.93 -18.69 23.12
C TYR A 169 -34.80 -18.30 24.07
N PHE A 170 -35.10 -17.92 25.31
CA PHE A 170 -34.07 -17.46 26.26
C PHE A 170 -33.12 -18.58 26.68
N THR A 171 -33.64 -19.80 26.85
CA THR A 171 -32.84 -20.99 27.18
C THR A 171 -31.92 -21.37 26.02
N LEU A 172 -32.45 -21.40 24.80
CA LEU A 172 -31.67 -21.69 23.59
C LEU A 172 -30.67 -20.58 23.24
N LYS A 173 -30.98 -19.30 23.53
CA LYS A 173 -30.04 -18.19 23.33
C LYS A 173 -28.79 -18.34 24.21
N LYS A 174 -28.97 -18.64 25.50
CA LYS A 174 -27.84 -18.86 26.43
C LYS A 174 -26.97 -20.04 26.01
N MET A 175 -27.61 -21.11 25.52
CA MET A 175 -26.93 -22.27 24.96
C MET A 175 -26.12 -21.93 23.70
N TYR A 176 -26.67 -21.08 22.82
CA TYR A 176 -25.98 -20.64 21.60
C TYR A 176 -24.79 -19.71 21.91
N GLU A 177 -24.87 -18.91 22.98
CA GLU A 177 -23.76 -18.10 23.51
C GLU A 177 -22.62 -18.99 24.05
N GLU A 178 -22.95 -20.12 24.70
CA GLU A 178 -21.95 -21.13 25.13
C GLU A 178 -21.32 -21.89 23.95
N TYR A 179 -22.08 -22.09 22.87
CA TYR A 179 -21.60 -22.72 21.63
C TYR A 179 -20.55 -21.86 20.90
N ASP A 180 -20.71 -20.53 20.88
CA ASP A 180 -19.70 -19.60 20.34
C ASP A 180 -18.37 -19.64 21.15
N GLY A 181 -18.43 -20.14 22.39
CA GLY A 181 -17.29 -20.44 23.25
C GLY A 181 -16.52 -21.72 22.90
N ASN A 182 -16.76 -22.34 21.74
CA ASN A 182 -16.18 -23.63 21.30
C ASN A 182 -16.49 -24.81 22.25
N THR A 183 -17.55 -24.72 23.05
CA THR A 183 -17.96 -25.80 23.97
C THR A 183 -19.19 -26.49 23.39
N PRO A 184 -19.22 -27.84 23.27
CA PRO A 184 -20.38 -28.54 22.73
C PRO A 184 -21.59 -28.30 23.61
N ALA A 185 -22.63 -27.70 23.03
CA ALA A 185 -23.86 -27.43 23.73
C ALA A 185 -24.73 -28.70 23.71
N ILE A 186 -24.83 -29.38 24.86
CA ILE A 186 -25.58 -30.64 25.01
C ILE A 186 -26.88 -30.35 25.77
N PHE A 187 -28.02 -30.69 25.17
CA PHE A 187 -29.33 -30.58 25.80
C PHE A 187 -29.93 -31.98 26.04
N ALA A 188 -30.35 -32.27 27.27
CA ALA A 188 -31.06 -33.49 27.62
C ALA A 188 -32.19 -33.16 28.61
N ASP A 189 -33.39 -32.95 28.11
CA ASP A 189 -34.61 -32.88 28.93
C ASP A 189 -35.75 -33.64 28.25
N LYS A 190 -36.32 -34.61 28.98
CA LYS A 190 -37.36 -35.54 28.51
C LYS A 190 -38.70 -34.84 28.21
N ASN A 191 -38.92 -33.64 28.76
CA ASN A 191 -40.19 -32.91 28.63
C ASN A 191 -40.17 -31.79 27.57
N VAL A 192 -39.00 -31.51 26.98
CA VAL A 192 -38.77 -30.29 26.17
C VAL A 192 -38.49 -30.63 24.70
N ILE A 193 -38.00 -31.84 24.39
CA ILE A 193 -37.64 -32.26 23.05
C ILE A 193 -38.75 -33.16 22.48
N THR A 194 -39.79 -32.58 21.90
CA THR A 194 -40.61 -33.30 20.92
C THR A 194 -39.86 -33.34 19.58
N PRO A 195 -39.90 -34.46 18.82
CA PRO A 195 -39.18 -34.60 17.55
C PRO A 195 -39.46 -33.48 16.53
N ASP A 196 -40.63 -32.84 16.60
CA ASP A 196 -41.04 -31.75 15.71
C ASP A 196 -40.68 -30.33 16.21
N ALA A 197 -40.26 -30.16 17.47
CA ALA A 197 -40.00 -28.85 18.07
C ALA A 197 -38.62 -28.27 17.72
N LEU A 198 -37.68 -29.12 17.31
CA LEU A 198 -36.32 -28.74 16.92
C LEU A 198 -36.14 -29.00 15.42
N LYS A 199 -36.47 -28.01 14.59
CA LYS A 199 -36.09 -28.02 13.18
C LYS A 199 -34.73 -27.36 13.03
N SER A 200 -33.73 -28.17 12.66
CA SER A 200 -32.41 -27.69 12.26
C SER A 200 -32.44 -27.32 10.77
N LEU A 201 -32.25 -26.04 10.46
CA LEU A 201 -31.95 -25.63 9.09
C LEU A 201 -30.43 -25.71 8.92
N LYS A 202 -29.98 -26.55 7.98
CA LYS A 202 -28.58 -26.61 7.58
C LYS A 202 -28.22 -25.32 6.86
N THR A 203 -27.37 -24.51 7.48
CA THR A 203 -26.78 -23.30 6.90
C THR A 203 -25.34 -23.59 6.53
N GLU A 204 -25.11 -24.70 5.83
CA GLU A 204 -23.78 -25.11 5.38
C GLU A 204 -23.25 -24.04 4.41
N ALA A 205 -22.26 -23.28 4.84
CA ALA A 205 -21.55 -22.34 3.99
C ALA A 205 -20.36 -23.06 3.33
N PRO A 206 -20.15 -22.95 2.02
CA PRO A 206 -18.98 -23.56 1.37
C PRO A 206 -17.69 -22.98 1.95
N MET A 207 -16.70 -23.85 2.17
CA MET A 207 -15.38 -23.45 2.65
C MET A 207 -14.55 -22.90 1.49
N ILE A 208 -14.65 -21.59 1.26
CA ILE A 208 -13.95 -20.84 0.20
C ILE A 208 -12.70 -20.12 0.74
N LEU A 209 -12.22 -20.51 1.93
CA LEU A 209 -11.12 -19.81 2.60
C LEU A 209 -9.80 -19.85 1.81
N SER A 210 -9.51 -20.96 1.13
CA SER A 210 -8.31 -21.08 0.29
C SER A 210 -8.33 -20.03 -0.82
N ASP A 211 -9.43 -19.95 -1.56
CA ASP A 211 -9.58 -19.03 -2.69
C ASP A 211 -9.49 -17.56 -2.24
N ILE A 212 -10.06 -17.23 -1.07
CA ILE A 212 -9.95 -15.87 -0.51
C ILE A 212 -8.51 -15.53 -0.13
N MET A 213 -7.78 -16.49 0.45
CA MET A 213 -6.37 -16.28 0.82
C MET A 213 -5.46 -16.18 -0.41
N ASP A 214 -5.78 -16.92 -1.47
CA ASP A 214 -5.10 -16.81 -2.76
C ASP A 214 -5.36 -15.44 -3.40
N TYR A 215 -6.62 -14.99 -3.43
CA TYR A 215 -6.99 -13.65 -3.91
C TYR A 215 -6.28 -12.53 -3.12
N LYS A 216 -6.18 -12.66 -1.80
CA LYS A 216 -5.41 -11.71 -0.97
C LYS A 216 -3.94 -11.66 -1.35
N ARG A 217 -3.33 -12.82 -1.59
CA ARG A 217 -1.94 -12.92 -2.03
C ARG A 217 -1.77 -12.24 -3.38
N GLU A 218 -2.70 -12.45 -4.32
CA GLU A 218 -2.69 -11.78 -5.63
C GLU A 218 -2.75 -10.26 -5.51
N ILE A 219 -3.66 -9.70 -4.69
CA ILE A 219 -3.73 -8.24 -4.49
C ILE A 219 -2.43 -7.70 -3.89
N TRP A 220 -1.86 -8.39 -2.91
CA TRP A 220 -0.58 -7.99 -2.31
C TRP A 220 0.55 -8.04 -3.35
N ASN A 221 0.54 -9.06 -4.21
CA ASN A 221 1.51 -9.25 -5.25
C ASN A 221 1.44 -8.13 -6.31
N GLU A 222 0.24 -7.77 -6.73
CA GLU A 222 -0.02 -6.65 -7.64
C GLU A 222 0.49 -5.33 -7.05
N PHE A 223 0.25 -5.09 -5.75
CA PHE A 223 0.81 -3.94 -5.05
C PHE A 223 2.33 -3.92 -5.09
N LEU A 224 3.01 -5.04 -4.81
CA LEU A 224 4.47 -5.10 -4.86
C LEU A 224 5.00 -4.80 -6.27
N THR A 225 4.40 -5.39 -7.30
CA THR A 225 4.75 -5.12 -8.70
C THR A 225 4.52 -3.65 -9.07
N PHE A 226 3.42 -3.04 -8.62
CA PHE A 226 3.13 -1.62 -8.81
C PHE A 226 4.20 -0.72 -8.15
N MET A 227 4.71 -1.12 -6.98
CA MET A 227 5.79 -0.39 -6.31
C MET A 227 7.18 -0.68 -6.88
N GLY A 228 7.29 -1.55 -7.89
CA GLY A 228 8.58 -1.94 -8.45
C GLY A 228 9.39 -2.86 -7.54
N ILE A 229 8.70 -3.61 -6.66
CA ILE A 229 9.31 -4.60 -5.78
C ILE A 229 9.09 -5.98 -6.42
N SER A 230 10.19 -6.65 -6.77
CA SER A 230 10.12 -8.00 -7.34
C SER A 230 9.49 -8.96 -6.33
N ASN A 231 8.55 -9.74 -6.82
CA ASN A 231 7.77 -10.66 -6.03
C ASN A 231 7.94 -12.08 -6.56
N LEU A 232 9.11 -12.65 -6.28
CA LEU A 232 9.42 -14.00 -6.71
C LEU A 232 8.82 -14.98 -5.71
N SER A 233 7.70 -15.60 -6.10
CA SER A 233 7.08 -16.69 -5.34
C SER A 233 7.81 -18.03 -5.55
N GLU A 234 7.64 -18.96 -4.60
CA GLU A 234 8.28 -20.28 -4.47
C GLU A 234 8.14 -21.24 -5.68
N LYS A 235 7.32 -20.92 -6.69
CA LYS A 235 7.13 -21.76 -7.90
C LYS A 235 8.18 -21.50 -9.00
N ARG A 236 9.44 -21.30 -8.62
CA ARG A 236 10.54 -21.01 -9.57
C ARG A 236 10.84 -22.18 -10.52
N GLU A 237 10.58 -23.43 -10.13
CA GLU A 237 10.90 -24.60 -10.96
C GLU A 237 9.95 -24.83 -12.16
N ARG A 238 8.80 -24.12 -12.22
CA ARG A 238 7.77 -24.38 -13.25
C ARG A 238 7.36 -23.15 -14.07
N MET A 239 7.81 -21.95 -13.71
CA MET A 239 7.56 -20.77 -14.53
C MET A 239 8.53 -20.73 -15.71
N ILE A 240 7.99 -20.45 -16.90
CA ILE A 240 8.76 -20.36 -18.14
C ILE A 240 9.64 -19.10 -18.05
N SER A 241 10.93 -19.19 -18.42
CA SER A 241 11.90 -18.07 -18.27
C SER A 241 11.40 -16.75 -18.85
N ASN A 242 10.72 -16.80 -20.00
CA ASN A 242 10.21 -15.61 -20.70
C ASN A 242 9.17 -14.81 -19.89
N GLU A 243 8.40 -15.46 -19.02
CA GLU A 243 7.39 -14.80 -18.18
C GLU A 243 8.04 -14.10 -16.98
N ILE A 244 9.12 -14.69 -16.45
CA ILE A 244 9.94 -14.09 -15.39
C ILE A 244 10.61 -12.82 -15.89
N ASP A 245 11.18 -12.86 -17.10
CA ASP A 245 11.84 -11.70 -17.72
C ASP A 245 10.84 -10.57 -17.98
N SER A 246 9.66 -10.89 -18.53
CA SER A 246 8.60 -9.90 -18.77
C SER A 246 8.09 -9.25 -17.49
N ASN A 247 7.96 -10.02 -16.40
CA ASN A 247 7.55 -9.47 -15.10
C ASN A 247 8.64 -8.57 -14.51
N ASN A 248 9.91 -8.94 -14.63
CA ASN A 248 11.03 -8.11 -14.18
C ASN A 248 11.11 -6.78 -14.94
N GLU A 249 10.82 -6.76 -16.24
CA GLU A 249 10.73 -5.53 -17.02
C GLU A 249 9.61 -4.61 -16.51
N LEU A 250 8.41 -5.15 -16.28
CA LEU A 250 7.28 -4.39 -15.75
C LEU A 250 7.58 -3.78 -14.37
N VAL A 251 8.17 -4.59 -13.48
CA VAL A 251 8.60 -4.16 -12.14
C VAL A 251 9.61 -3.00 -12.26
N ASN A 252 10.59 -3.12 -13.15
CA ASN A 252 11.58 -2.07 -13.37
C ASN A 252 10.95 -0.80 -13.94
N LEU A 253 10.05 -0.90 -14.93
CA LEU A 253 9.35 0.26 -15.50
C LEU A 253 8.54 1.03 -14.43
N ASN A 254 7.81 0.32 -13.58
CA ASN A 254 7.07 0.92 -12.46
C ASN A 254 8.01 1.63 -11.47
N LEU A 255 9.15 1.02 -11.14
CA LEU A 255 10.16 1.61 -10.28
C LEU A 255 10.74 2.89 -10.89
N GLN A 256 11.08 2.85 -12.18
CA GLN A 256 11.64 3.98 -12.91
C GLN A 256 10.65 5.15 -13.02
N ALA A 257 9.35 4.88 -13.17
CA ALA A 257 8.32 5.91 -13.22
C ALA A 257 8.30 6.80 -11.95
N LEU A 258 8.70 6.26 -10.80
CA LEU A 258 8.85 6.99 -9.55
C LEU A 258 10.28 7.54 -9.37
N LEU A 259 11.32 6.81 -9.80
CA LEU A 259 12.71 7.19 -9.58
C LEU A 259 13.18 8.32 -10.50
N ILE A 260 12.84 8.28 -11.78
CA ILE A 260 13.37 9.22 -12.79
C ILE A 260 13.00 10.68 -12.45
N PRO A 261 11.75 11.03 -12.09
CA PRO A 261 11.41 12.42 -11.77
C PRO A 261 12.17 12.95 -10.55
N ARG A 262 12.48 12.08 -9.57
CA ARG A 262 13.31 12.44 -8.41
C ARG A 262 14.76 12.70 -8.83
N LYS A 263 15.30 11.88 -9.73
CA LYS A 263 16.66 12.07 -10.30
C LYS A 263 16.77 13.37 -11.11
N GLU A 264 15.74 13.69 -11.89
CA GLU A 264 15.70 14.95 -12.64
C GLU A 264 15.72 16.17 -11.70
N ALA A 265 14.96 16.12 -10.61
CA ALA A 265 15.02 17.17 -9.59
C ALA A 265 16.40 17.25 -8.90
N CYS A 266 17.07 16.12 -8.66
CA CYS A 266 18.44 16.09 -8.14
C CYS A 266 19.42 16.77 -9.11
N LYS A 267 19.29 16.49 -10.41
CA LYS A 267 20.09 17.11 -11.47
C LYS A 267 19.91 18.62 -11.49
N GLN A 268 18.66 19.10 -11.51
CA GLN A 268 18.35 20.54 -11.46
C GLN A 268 18.90 21.21 -10.20
N PHE A 269 18.85 20.52 -9.05
CA PHE A 269 19.44 21.02 -7.81
C PHE A 269 20.95 21.15 -7.88
N ASN A 270 21.62 20.12 -8.40
CA ASN A 270 23.07 20.13 -8.55
C ASN A 270 23.53 21.21 -9.53
N GLU A 271 22.81 21.39 -10.66
CA GLU A 271 23.08 22.44 -11.64
C GLU A 271 22.86 23.83 -11.05
N LYS A 272 21.71 24.07 -10.39
CA LYS A 272 21.38 25.37 -9.79
C LYS A 272 22.38 25.82 -8.72
N TYR A 273 22.86 24.89 -7.91
CA TYR A 273 23.74 25.20 -6.77
C TYR A 273 25.21 24.84 -7.00
N GLY A 274 25.59 24.40 -8.20
CA GLY A 274 26.96 24.07 -8.57
C GLY A 274 27.56 22.90 -7.78
N LEU A 275 26.74 21.92 -7.37
CA LEU A 275 27.19 20.75 -6.63
C LEU A 275 27.73 19.69 -7.60
N MET A 276 28.99 19.30 -7.43
CA MET A 276 29.67 18.32 -8.29
C MET A 276 30.35 17.22 -7.48
N GLY A 277 30.55 16.06 -8.13
CA GLY A 277 31.28 14.93 -7.56
C GLY A 277 30.65 14.40 -6.28
N SER A 278 31.44 14.28 -5.21
CA SER A 278 30.99 13.75 -3.92
C SER A 278 29.98 14.63 -3.17
N LYS A 279 29.74 15.87 -3.63
CA LYS A 279 28.77 16.79 -3.02
C LYS A 279 27.44 16.85 -3.76
N ALA A 280 27.35 16.21 -4.93
CA ALA A 280 26.11 16.16 -5.70
C ALA A 280 25.07 15.33 -4.94
N ILE A 281 23.85 15.86 -4.85
CA ILE A 281 22.72 15.12 -4.31
C ILE A 281 22.26 14.08 -5.33
N ASP A 282 21.86 12.91 -4.86
CA ASP A 282 21.28 11.87 -5.71
C ASP A 282 20.20 11.10 -4.94
N VAL A 283 19.43 10.31 -5.68
CA VAL A 283 18.41 9.43 -5.14
C VAL A 283 18.58 8.04 -5.76
N LYS A 284 18.69 7.05 -4.89
CA LYS A 284 18.81 5.65 -5.27
C LYS A 284 17.72 4.83 -4.60
N VAL A 285 17.46 3.66 -5.19
CA VAL A 285 16.64 2.64 -4.54
C VAL A 285 17.45 2.04 -3.40
N ARG A 286 16.85 1.87 -2.22
CA ARG A 286 17.53 1.35 -1.04
C ARG A 286 18.17 -0.02 -1.36
N SER A 287 19.47 -0.14 -1.08
CA SER A 287 20.34 -1.22 -1.60
C SER A 287 19.91 -2.65 -1.24
N ASP A 288 19.20 -2.85 -0.14
CA ASP A 288 18.72 -4.19 0.26
C ASP A 288 17.61 -4.71 -0.68
N LEU A 289 16.87 -3.82 -1.36
CA LEU A 289 15.95 -4.20 -2.45
C LEU A 289 16.70 -4.44 -3.77
N TYR A 290 17.78 -3.70 -4.01
CA TYR A 290 18.54 -3.76 -5.26
C TYR A 290 19.48 -4.99 -5.33
N ASN A 291 20.04 -5.41 -4.18
CA ASN A 291 20.86 -6.63 -4.08
C ASN A 291 20.03 -7.91 -4.29
N VAL A 292 18.75 -7.91 -3.91
CA VAL A 292 17.82 -8.99 -4.26
C VAL A 292 17.73 -9.10 -5.79
N ILE A 293 17.57 -7.99 -6.50
CA ILE A 293 17.48 -7.96 -7.97
C ILE A 293 18.79 -8.42 -8.65
N LYS A 294 19.95 -7.93 -8.21
CA LYS A 294 21.25 -8.30 -8.80
C LYS A 294 21.73 -9.72 -8.48
N GLN A 295 21.45 -10.23 -7.29
CA GLN A 295 21.74 -11.64 -7.00
C GLN A 295 20.94 -12.56 -7.93
N PHE A 296 19.71 -12.17 -8.32
CA PHE A 296 18.92 -12.95 -9.26
C PHE A 296 19.52 -12.99 -10.67
N GLU A 297 19.99 -11.87 -11.22
CA GLU A 297 20.64 -11.83 -12.55
C GLU A 297 21.91 -12.70 -12.61
N SER A 298 22.73 -12.66 -11.56
CA SER A 298 23.99 -13.44 -11.51
C SER A 298 23.78 -14.95 -11.43
N VAL A 299 22.74 -15.42 -10.73
CA VAL A 299 22.44 -16.85 -10.60
C VAL A 299 21.89 -17.43 -11.90
N THR A 300 21.10 -16.66 -12.66
CA THR A 300 20.63 -17.07 -14.00
C THR A 300 21.75 -17.14 -15.03
N ASP A 301 22.71 -16.23 -14.98
CA ASP A 301 23.88 -16.25 -15.87
C ASP A 301 24.81 -17.44 -15.59
N ASP A 302 25.02 -17.79 -14.32
CA ASP A 302 25.82 -18.96 -13.92
C ASP A 302 25.12 -20.28 -14.29
N TYR A 303 23.79 -20.33 -14.21
CA TYR A 303 23.02 -21.50 -14.65
C TYR A 303 23.13 -21.71 -16.17
N ASN A 304 22.97 -20.65 -16.97
CA ASN A 304 23.09 -20.71 -18.44
C ASN A 304 24.52 -21.01 -18.95
N LYS A 305 25.55 -20.59 -18.20
CA LYS A 305 26.95 -20.98 -18.48
C LYS A 305 27.24 -22.45 -18.15
N SER A 306 26.62 -22.99 -17.11
CA SER A 306 26.83 -24.40 -16.73
C SER A 306 26.22 -25.40 -17.74
N TYR A 307 25.17 -25.00 -18.46
CA TYR A 307 24.52 -25.82 -19.49
C TYR A 307 25.11 -25.65 -20.89
N SER A 308 25.84 -24.57 -21.18
CA SER A 308 26.52 -24.39 -22.47
C SER A 308 27.86 -25.13 -22.57
N TRP A 309 28.41 -25.62 -21.46
CA TRP A 309 29.69 -26.34 -21.41
C TRP A 309 29.60 -27.88 -21.39
N ASN A 310 28.39 -28.45 -21.42
CA ASN A 310 28.18 -29.91 -21.49
C ASN A 310 27.72 -30.42 -22.87
N GLY A 311 28.00 -29.65 -23.92
CA GLY A 311 27.63 -29.97 -25.29
C GLY A 311 28.74 -29.71 -26.28
N LEU A 312 29.87 -30.41 -26.14
CA LEU A 312 30.82 -30.78 -27.20
C LEU A 312 31.64 -31.99 -26.73
#